data_AF-A0A1G0ACG1-F1
#
_entry.id   AF-A0A1G0ACG1-F1
#
_cell.length_a   1.000
_cell.length_b   1.000
_cell.length_c   1.000
_cell.angle_alpha   90.00
_cell.angle_beta   90.00
_cell.angle_gamma   90.00
#
_symmetry.space_group_name_H-M   'P 1'
#
loop_
_entity.id
_entity.type
_entity.pdbx_description
1 polymer ?
#
loop_
_entity_poly.entity_id
_entity_poly.type
_entity_poly.pdbx_seq_one_letter_code
_entity_poly.pdbx_strand_id
1 'polypeptide(L)'
;MSAHKDEAGSLGAALGAAAEGVAFYDLANVVAADVRVKVTFEDLGRRKRSQLERLESVAGPGVRDAAPRPGVYPLGMVAKVDCYVCGLTVEAASMPNQCPNCGAARYAFEQEIALAKAWAVASAAARKVAALYRAAAPKAPADVRALLEALAAEEDALAAEADREIAELRT
;
A
#
# COMPACT_ATOMS: atom_id res chain seq x y z
N MET A 1 1.45 21.59 -26.31
CA MET A 1 2.39 21.15 -25.26
C MET A 1 1.71 20.70 -23.95
N SER A 2 0.39 20.86 -23.78
CA SER A 2 -0.28 20.54 -22.49
C SER A 2 -0.69 19.06 -22.32
N ALA A 3 -1.09 18.38 -23.40
CA ALA A 3 -1.62 17.00 -23.32
C ALA A 3 -0.62 15.97 -22.75
N HIS A 4 0.64 16.01 -23.19
CA HIS A 4 1.68 15.11 -22.67
C HIS A 4 2.04 15.35 -21.20
N LYS A 5 1.83 16.57 -20.69
CA LYS A 5 2.10 16.90 -19.28
C LYS A 5 0.99 16.36 -18.37
N ASP A 6 -0.25 16.41 -18.84
CA ASP A 6 -1.41 15.88 -18.12
C ASP A 6 -1.43 14.34 -18.14
N GLU A 7 -0.97 13.73 -19.24
CA GLU A 7 -0.78 12.28 -19.40
C GLU A 7 0.29 11.73 -18.44
N ALA A 8 1.49 12.31 -18.47
CA ALA A 8 2.60 11.94 -17.57
C ALA A 8 2.26 12.16 -16.09
N GLY A 9 1.50 13.22 -15.77
CA GLY A 9 1.01 13.46 -14.41
C GLY A 9 -0.01 12.42 -13.95
N SER A 10 -0.86 11.94 -14.85
CA SER A 10 -1.91 10.97 -14.52
C SER A 10 -1.37 9.54 -14.31
N LEU A 11 -0.43 9.10 -15.16
CA LEU A 11 0.28 7.83 -14.97
C LEU A 11 1.20 7.90 -13.74
N GLY A 12 1.83 9.05 -13.49
CA GLY A 12 2.62 9.28 -12.28
C GLY A 12 1.80 9.11 -11.00
N ALA A 13 0.57 9.60 -10.94
CA ALA A 13 -0.30 9.40 -9.77
C ALA A 13 -0.67 7.91 -9.57
N ALA A 14 -0.91 7.16 -10.66
CA ALA A 14 -1.18 5.72 -10.61
C ALA A 14 0.04 4.92 -10.10
N LEU A 15 1.23 5.21 -10.64
CA LEU A 15 2.50 4.63 -10.17
C LEU A 15 2.76 4.95 -8.69
N GLY A 16 2.55 6.21 -8.31
CA GLY A 16 2.72 6.68 -6.94
C GLY A 16 1.80 5.96 -5.97
N ALA A 17 0.53 5.73 -6.34
CA ALA A 17 -0.42 4.98 -5.53
C ALA A 17 0.01 3.52 -5.34
N ALA A 18 0.44 2.84 -6.41
CA ALA A 18 0.90 1.45 -6.34
C ALA A 18 2.18 1.32 -5.49
N ALA A 19 3.17 2.20 -5.71
CA ALA A 19 4.41 2.23 -4.94
C ALA A 19 4.20 2.57 -3.46
N GLU A 20 3.28 3.48 -3.16
CA GLU A 20 2.87 3.78 -1.79
C GLU A 20 2.23 2.56 -1.12
N GLY A 21 1.40 1.81 -1.84
CA GLY A 21 0.79 0.57 -1.35
C GLY A 21 1.81 -0.52 -1.06
N VAL A 22 2.80 -0.72 -1.93
CA VAL A 22 3.93 -1.64 -1.67
C VAL A 22 4.65 -1.24 -0.39
N ALA A 23 5.03 0.03 -0.26
CA ALA A 23 5.73 0.52 0.92
C ALA A 23 4.91 0.36 2.21
N PHE A 24 3.61 0.64 2.14
CA PHE A 24 2.71 0.45 3.28
C PHE A 24 2.63 -1.01 3.70
N TYR A 25 2.35 -1.94 2.78
CA TYR A 25 2.15 -3.34 3.13
C TYR A 25 3.44 -4.04 3.56
N ASP A 26 4.59 -3.66 3.00
CA ASP A 26 5.88 -4.18 3.46
C ASP A 26 6.16 -3.75 4.91
N LEU A 27 5.97 -2.46 5.23
CA LEU A 27 6.11 -1.98 6.61
C LEU A 27 5.07 -2.61 7.54
N ALA A 28 3.82 -2.72 7.11
CA ALA A 28 2.74 -3.31 7.89
C ALA A 28 3.01 -4.78 8.23
N ASN A 29 3.54 -5.54 7.27
CA ASN A 29 3.97 -6.93 7.49
C ASN A 29 5.13 -7.02 8.49
N VAL A 30 6.12 -6.11 8.41
CA VAL A 30 7.25 -6.06 9.35
C VAL A 30 6.77 -5.82 10.78
N VAL A 31 5.84 -4.89 10.99
CA VAL A 31 5.43 -4.47 12.34
C VAL A 31 4.30 -5.30 12.93
N ALA A 32 3.47 -5.97 12.15
CA ALA A 32 2.33 -6.74 12.68
C ALA A 32 2.81 -7.90 13.58
N ALA A 33 2.21 -8.09 14.76
CA ALA A 33 2.49 -9.24 15.64
C ALA A 33 1.72 -10.50 15.19
N ASP A 34 0.44 -10.36 14.84
CA ASP A 34 -0.44 -11.47 14.46
C ASP A 34 -0.06 -12.08 13.10
N VAL A 35 0.12 -13.41 13.07
CA VAL A 35 0.53 -14.16 11.87
C VAL A 35 -0.49 -14.08 10.74
N ARG A 36 -1.78 -14.13 11.02
CA ARG A 36 -2.83 -13.99 9.99
C ARG A 36 -2.75 -12.63 9.33
N VAL A 37 -2.50 -11.60 10.12
CA VAL A 37 -2.35 -10.22 9.65
C VAL A 37 -1.07 -10.06 8.81
N LYS A 38 0.05 -10.66 9.25
CA LYS A 38 1.28 -10.71 8.45
C LYS A 38 1.01 -11.34 7.08
N VAL A 39 0.35 -12.51 7.03
CA VAL A 39 0.01 -13.21 5.77
C VAL A 39 -0.89 -12.35 4.89
N THR A 40 -1.92 -11.71 5.45
CA THR A 40 -2.79 -10.79 4.70
C THR A 40 -2.00 -9.62 4.11
N PHE A 41 -1.15 -8.95 4.89
CA PHE A 41 -0.34 -7.85 4.36
C PHE A 41 0.69 -8.31 3.34
N GLU A 42 1.26 -9.50 3.49
CA GLU A 42 2.17 -10.07 2.49
C GLU A 42 1.46 -10.29 1.15
N ASP A 43 0.25 -10.85 1.18
CA ASP A 43 -0.55 -11.06 -0.03
C ASP A 43 -0.93 -9.75 -0.71
N LEU A 44 -1.44 -8.79 0.06
CA LEU A 44 -1.78 -7.46 -0.44
C LEU A 44 -0.55 -6.74 -1.02
N GLY A 45 0.61 -6.87 -0.37
CA GLY A 45 1.89 -6.37 -0.86
C GLY A 45 2.30 -6.99 -2.20
N ARG A 46 2.15 -8.32 -2.36
CA ARG A 46 2.42 -9.01 -3.63
C ARG A 46 1.49 -8.53 -4.75
N ARG A 47 0.20 -8.37 -4.47
CA ARG A 47 -0.77 -7.82 -5.44
C ARG A 47 -0.34 -6.42 -5.88
N LYS A 48 0.05 -5.55 -4.94
CA LYS A 48 0.53 -4.19 -5.26
C LYS A 48 1.82 -4.18 -6.07
N ARG A 49 2.77 -5.07 -5.80
CA ARG A 49 3.99 -5.22 -6.61
C ARG A 49 3.67 -5.62 -8.04
N SER A 50 2.77 -6.59 -8.25
CA SER A 50 2.34 -6.99 -9.60
C SER A 50 1.69 -5.83 -10.37
N GLN A 51 0.86 -5.02 -9.71
CA GLN A 51 0.28 -3.82 -10.33
C GLN A 51 1.35 -2.77 -10.67
N LEU A 52 2.30 -2.54 -9.75
CA LEU A 52 3.40 -1.62 -9.96
C LEU A 52 4.27 -2.04 -11.16
N GLU A 53 4.64 -3.32 -11.26
CA GLU A 53 5.42 -3.87 -12.37
C GLU A 53 4.69 -3.68 -13.72
N ARG A 54 3.37 -3.90 -13.76
CA ARG A 54 2.56 -3.67 -14.97
C ARG A 54 2.45 -2.19 -15.33
N LEU A 55 2.38 -1.29 -14.35
CA LEU A 55 2.40 0.15 -14.59
C LEU A 55 3.78 0.62 -15.07
N GLU A 56 4.85 0.06 -14.50
CA GLU A 56 6.23 0.36 -14.89
C GLU A 56 6.56 -0.08 -16.31
N SER A 57 6.00 -1.21 -16.77
CA SER A 57 6.26 -1.72 -18.12
C SER A 57 5.72 -0.83 -19.24
N VAL A 58 4.70 -0.02 -18.93
CA VAL A 58 4.14 0.97 -19.86
C VAL A 58 4.60 2.40 -19.56
N ALA A 59 5.33 2.59 -18.46
CA ALA A 59 5.87 3.88 -18.09
C ALA A 59 7.24 4.10 -18.72
N GLY A 60 7.53 5.36 -19.06
CA GLY A 60 8.89 5.76 -19.42
C GLY A 60 9.86 5.62 -18.24
N PRO A 61 11.18 5.53 -18.51
CA PRO A 61 12.19 5.48 -17.46
C PRO A 61 12.10 6.71 -16.54
N GLY A 62 12.30 6.50 -15.24
CA GLY A 62 12.33 7.57 -14.23
C GLY A 62 10.95 8.15 -13.83
N VAL A 63 9.85 7.73 -14.46
CA VAL A 63 8.50 8.20 -14.10
C VAL A 63 8.11 7.75 -12.68
N ARG A 64 8.54 6.55 -12.26
CA ARG A 64 8.32 6.06 -10.88
C ARG A 64 9.02 6.94 -9.84
N ASP A 65 10.27 7.31 -10.05
CA ASP A 65 11.04 8.07 -9.06
C ASP A 65 10.50 9.50 -8.92
N ALA A 66 9.92 10.03 -9.98
CA ALA A 66 9.25 11.33 -10.00
C ALA A 66 7.76 11.27 -9.58
N ALA A 67 7.21 10.07 -9.39
CA ALA A 67 5.77 9.90 -9.16
C ALA A 67 5.37 10.42 -7.76
N PRO A 68 4.40 11.34 -7.66
CA PRO A 68 3.95 11.85 -6.38
C PRO A 68 3.23 10.75 -5.59
N ARG A 69 3.47 10.67 -4.28
CA ARG A 69 2.70 9.79 -3.39
C ARG A 69 1.35 10.45 -3.06
N PRO A 70 0.21 9.85 -3.43
CA PRO A 70 -1.11 10.48 -3.26
C PRO A 70 -1.64 10.47 -1.82
N GLY A 71 -1.00 9.77 -0.88
CA GLY A 71 -1.46 9.69 0.51
C GLY A 71 -2.69 8.80 0.65
N VAL A 72 -2.77 7.75 -0.17
CA VAL A 72 -3.88 6.80 -0.14
C VAL A 72 -3.77 5.87 1.07
N TYR A 73 -2.54 5.50 1.43
CA TYR A 73 -2.25 4.55 2.50
C TYR A 73 -1.86 5.29 3.78
N PRO A 74 -2.31 4.82 4.95
CA PRO A 74 -2.02 5.47 6.22
C PRO A 74 -0.61 5.11 6.71
N LEU A 75 0.44 5.57 6.01
CA LEU A 75 1.84 5.25 6.34
C LEU A 75 2.21 5.57 7.79
N GLY A 76 1.62 6.62 8.38
CA GLY A 76 1.84 6.95 9.80
C GLY A 76 1.44 5.85 10.79
N MET A 77 0.60 4.88 10.37
CA MET A 77 0.25 3.71 11.18
C MET A 77 1.43 2.74 11.36
N VAL A 78 2.34 2.67 10.37
CA VAL A 78 3.34 1.60 10.27
C VAL A 78 4.76 2.13 10.06
N ALA A 79 4.94 3.44 9.90
CA ALA A 79 6.26 4.05 9.68
C ALA A 79 7.14 4.03 10.93
N LYS A 80 6.53 4.17 12.11
CA LYS A 80 7.22 4.23 13.40
C LYS A 80 6.61 3.23 14.37
N VAL A 81 7.46 2.68 15.23
CA VAL A 81 7.07 1.72 16.26
C VAL A 81 7.74 2.07 17.59
N ASP A 82 7.01 1.84 18.67
CA ASP A 82 7.48 2.09 20.03
C ASP A 82 7.82 0.76 20.69
N CYS A 83 8.94 0.72 21.40
CA CYS A 83 9.24 -0.41 22.28
C CYS A 83 8.22 -0.42 23.42
N TYR A 84 7.34 -1.43 23.49
CA TYR A 84 6.31 -1.46 24.53
C TYR A 84 6.88 -1.55 25.97
N VAL A 85 8.15 -1.92 26.11
CA VAL A 85 8.85 -2.03 27.41
C VAL A 85 9.31 -0.66 27.93
N CYS A 86 9.86 0.21 27.07
CA CYS A 86 10.51 1.45 27.51
C CYS A 86 10.07 2.73 26.78
N GLY A 87 9.19 2.60 25.78
CA GLY A 87 8.65 3.72 25.01
C GLY A 87 9.58 4.34 23.97
N LEU A 88 10.75 3.75 23.69
CA LEU A 88 11.62 4.24 22.62
C LEU A 88 10.94 4.05 21.26
N THR A 89 10.74 5.16 20.54
CA THR A 89 10.28 5.16 19.14
C THR A 89 11.43 4.96 18.17
N VAL A 90 11.25 4.08 17.18
CA VAL A 90 12.19 3.87 16.06
C VAL A 90 11.44 3.85 14.72
N GLU A 91 12.16 4.06 13.62
CA GLU A 91 11.63 3.85 12.27
C GLU A 91 11.46 2.34 12.00
N ALA A 92 10.28 1.93 11.54
CA ALA A 92 9.95 0.53 11.27
C ALA A 92 10.83 -0.07 10.16
N ALA A 93 11.20 0.74 9.15
CA ALA A 93 12.08 0.33 8.06
C ALA A 93 13.48 -0.11 8.54
N SER A 94 13.93 0.40 9.69
CA SER A 94 15.21 0.08 10.31
C SER A 94 15.02 -0.52 11.71
N MET A 95 13.91 -1.24 11.92
CA MET A 95 13.58 -1.81 13.23
C MET A 95 14.69 -2.77 13.71
N PRO A 96 15.29 -2.51 14.90
CA PRO A 96 16.44 -3.26 15.37
C PRO A 96 16.06 -4.63 15.93
N ASN A 97 17.01 -5.56 15.98
CA ASN A 97 16.78 -6.89 16.57
C ASN A 97 16.70 -6.86 18.11
N GLN A 98 17.21 -5.81 18.74
CA GLN A 98 17.10 -5.53 20.18
C GLN A 98 16.92 -4.02 20.39
N CYS A 99 16.15 -3.64 21.41
CA CYS A 99 15.94 -2.25 21.78
C CYS A 99 17.25 -1.64 22.29
N PRO A 100 17.77 -0.58 21.65
CA PRO A 100 19.04 0.01 22.07
C PRO A 100 18.95 0.73 23.42
N ASN A 101 17.74 1.02 23.93
CA ASN A 101 17.55 1.70 25.21
C ASN A 101 17.42 0.72 26.39
N CYS A 102 16.71 -0.40 26.24
CA CYS A 102 16.44 -1.32 27.36
C CYS A 102 16.82 -2.78 27.12
N GLY A 103 17.37 -3.13 25.95
CA GLY A 103 17.80 -4.49 25.61
C GLY A 103 16.66 -5.47 25.29
N ALA A 104 15.39 -5.05 25.31
CA ALA A 104 14.26 -5.89 24.93
C ALA A 104 14.41 -6.43 23.49
N ALA A 105 13.94 -7.64 23.22
CA ALA A 105 14.04 -8.26 21.91
C ALA A 105 13.13 -7.57 20.86
N ARG A 106 13.35 -7.88 19.57
CA ARG A 106 12.64 -7.29 18.42
C ARG A 106 11.12 -7.28 18.54
N TYR A 107 10.51 -8.36 19.06
CA TYR A 107 9.05 -8.45 19.21
C TYR A 107 8.50 -7.35 20.14
N ALA A 108 9.36 -6.67 20.92
CA ALA A 108 8.97 -5.51 21.71
C ALA A 108 8.49 -4.31 20.89
N PHE A 109 8.75 -4.31 19.58
CA PHE A 109 8.32 -3.29 18.64
C PHE A 109 7.16 -3.75 17.73
N GLU A 110 6.75 -5.02 17.82
CA GLU A 110 5.61 -5.50 17.03
C GLU A 110 4.29 -4.92 17.57
N GLN A 111 3.35 -4.68 16.67
CA GLN A 111 2.07 -4.04 16.93
C GLN A 111 0.92 -5.02 16.78
N GLU A 112 0.01 -4.97 17.74
CA GLU A 112 -1.29 -5.65 17.65
C GLU A 112 -2.20 -4.89 16.67
N ILE A 113 -2.29 -5.41 15.46
CA ILE A 113 -3.19 -4.91 14.43
C ILE A 113 -4.33 -5.91 14.31
N ALA A 114 -5.55 -5.51 14.64
CA ALA A 114 -6.71 -6.39 14.45
C ALA A 114 -6.90 -6.72 12.96
N LEU A 115 -7.19 -7.99 12.64
CA LEU A 115 -7.39 -8.42 11.25
C LEU A 115 -8.51 -7.63 10.54
N ALA A 116 -9.61 -7.32 11.24
CA ALA A 116 -10.67 -6.47 10.71
C ALA A 116 -10.17 -5.05 10.36
N LYS A 117 -9.21 -4.50 11.12
CA LYS A 117 -8.59 -3.20 10.84
C LYS A 117 -7.68 -3.29 9.61
N ALA A 118 -6.92 -4.37 9.44
CA ALA A 118 -6.11 -4.60 8.25
C ALA A 118 -6.98 -4.62 6.98
N TRP A 119 -8.08 -5.37 7.00
CA TRP A 119 -9.04 -5.39 5.90
C TRP A 119 -9.75 -4.06 5.69
N ALA A 120 -10.08 -3.32 6.75
CA ALA A 120 -10.67 -1.98 6.61
C ALA A 120 -9.74 -0.99 5.91
N VAL A 121 -8.44 -1.03 6.23
CA VAL A 121 -7.42 -0.23 5.52
C VAL A 121 -7.33 -0.66 4.06
N ALA A 122 -7.27 -1.96 3.77
CA ALA A 122 -7.21 -2.48 2.41
C ALA A 122 -8.43 -2.05 1.58
N SER A 123 -9.63 -2.20 2.14
CA SER A 123 -10.91 -1.81 1.53
C SER A 123 -10.96 -0.30 1.21
N ALA A 124 -10.57 0.55 2.17
CA ALA A 124 -10.56 2.00 1.98
C ALA A 124 -9.50 2.45 0.96
N ALA A 125 -8.30 1.89 1.02
CA ALA A 125 -7.22 2.19 0.08
C ALA A 125 -7.60 1.74 -1.33
N ALA A 126 -8.11 0.52 -1.50
CA ALA A 126 -8.46 -0.04 -2.79
C ALA A 126 -9.49 0.80 -3.54
N ARG A 127 -10.55 1.26 -2.86
CA ARG A 127 -11.54 2.18 -3.47
C ARG A 127 -10.91 3.49 -3.96
N LYS A 128 -9.98 4.07 -3.19
CA LYS A 128 -9.27 5.30 -3.57
C LYS A 128 -8.34 5.06 -4.75
N VAL A 129 -7.59 3.95 -4.76
CA VAL A 129 -6.72 3.58 -5.88
C VAL A 129 -7.54 3.32 -7.14
N ALA A 130 -8.66 2.59 -7.05
CA ALA A 130 -9.58 2.37 -8.17
C ALA A 130 -10.08 3.70 -8.76
N ALA A 131 -10.45 4.66 -7.91
CA ALA A 131 -10.87 5.99 -8.35
C ALA A 131 -9.73 6.75 -9.07
N LEU A 132 -8.50 6.67 -8.55
CA LEU A 132 -7.32 7.27 -9.19
C LEU A 132 -7.06 6.66 -10.57
N TYR A 133 -7.09 5.33 -10.70
CA TYR A 133 -6.89 4.65 -11.97
C TYR A 133 -7.95 5.02 -13.00
N ARG A 134 -9.24 5.06 -12.61
CA ARG A 134 -10.33 5.52 -13.49
C ARG A 134 -10.17 6.99 -13.91
N ALA A 135 -9.68 7.85 -13.02
CA ALA A 135 -9.44 9.25 -13.33
C ALA A 135 -8.25 9.46 -14.28
N ALA A 136 -7.29 8.53 -14.29
CA ALA A 136 -6.13 8.54 -15.18
C ALA A 136 -6.44 7.94 -16.57
N ALA A 137 -7.24 6.88 -16.63
CA ALA A 137 -7.58 6.14 -17.85
C ALA A 137 -7.98 7.01 -19.07
N PRO A 138 -8.92 7.98 -18.98
CA PRO A 138 -9.35 8.75 -20.15
C PRO A 138 -8.28 9.68 -20.73
N LYS A 139 -7.19 9.92 -19.98
CA LYS A 139 -6.07 10.79 -20.40
C LYS A 139 -4.94 10.00 -21.06
N ALA A 140 -5.04 8.68 -21.07
CA ALA A 140 -3.98 7.78 -21.49
C ALA A 140 -4.18 7.23 -22.92
N PRO A 141 -3.09 6.79 -23.58
CA PRO A 141 -3.13 6.00 -24.80
C PRO A 141 -4.00 4.74 -24.64
N ALA A 142 -4.47 4.16 -25.75
CA ALA A 142 -5.50 3.12 -25.70
C ALA A 142 -5.08 1.87 -24.91
N ASP A 143 -3.83 1.45 -25.04
CA ASP A 143 -3.21 0.34 -24.32
C ASP A 143 -3.05 0.63 -22.81
N VAL A 144 -2.52 1.81 -22.47
CA VAL A 144 -2.37 2.26 -21.07
C VAL A 144 -3.73 2.45 -20.40
N ARG A 145 -4.72 2.97 -21.14
CA ARG A 145 -6.10 3.10 -20.67
C ARG A 145 -6.70 1.75 -20.32
N ALA A 146 -6.58 0.76 -21.22
CA ALA A 146 -7.07 -0.59 -20.97
C ALA A 146 -6.40 -1.22 -19.74
N LEU A 147 -5.10 -0.97 -19.54
CA LEU A 147 -4.39 -1.39 -18.33
C LEU A 147 -4.96 -0.72 -17.08
N LEU A 148 -5.13 0.61 -17.08
CA LEU A 148 -5.66 1.36 -15.94
C LEU A 148 -7.09 0.94 -15.58
N GLU A 149 -7.94 0.67 -16.57
CA GLU A 149 -9.30 0.15 -16.36
C GLU A 149 -9.28 -1.26 -15.75
N ALA A 150 -8.41 -2.14 -16.23
CA ALA A 150 -8.24 -3.48 -15.67
C ALA A 150 -7.74 -3.43 -14.21
N LEU A 151 -6.75 -2.57 -13.93
CA LEU A 151 -6.24 -2.35 -12.58
C LEU A 151 -7.31 -1.75 -11.66
N ALA A 152 -8.16 -0.86 -12.16
CA ALA A 152 -9.27 -0.32 -11.38
C ALA A 152 -10.28 -1.41 -10.99
N ALA A 153 -10.58 -2.34 -11.91
CA ALA A 153 -11.47 -3.47 -11.64
C ALA A 153 -10.87 -4.44 -10.60
N GLU A 154 -9.56 -4.68 -10.64
CA GLU A 154 -8.85 -5.45 -9.60
C GLU A 154 -8.97 -4.81 -8.22
N GLU A 155 -8.85 -3.49 -8.14
CA GLU A 155 -9.02 -2.74 -6.89
C GLU A 155 -10.47 -2.79 -6.37
N ASP A 156 -11.46 -2.72 -7.25
CA ASP A 156 -12.86 -2.89 -6.83
C ASP A 156 -13.11 -4.30 -6.29
N ALA A 157 -12.56 -5.31 -6.95
CA ALA A 157 -12.66 -6.69 -6.51
C ALA A 157 -12.01 -6.88 -5.13
N LEU A 158 -10.84 -6.28 -4.90
CA LEU A 158 -10.17 -6.27 -3.60
C LEU A 158 -11.00 -5.54 -2.54
N ALA A 159 -11.59 -4.39 -2.86
CA ALA A 159 -12.45 -3.68 -1.91
C ALA A 159 -13.65 -4.54 -1.50
N ALA A 160 -14.28 -5.23 -2.45
CA ALA A 160 -15.39 -6.13 -2.19
C ALA A 160 -14.97 -7.38 -1.39
N GLU A 161 -13.80 -7.94 -1.66
CA GLU A 161 -13.19 -9.01 -0.86
C GLU A 161 -12.99 -8.57 0.59
N ALA A 162 -12.32 -7.43 0.78
CA ALA A 162 -12.07 -6.90 2.11
C ALA A 162 -13.36 -6.59 2.87
N ASP A 163 -14.42 -6.11 2.22
CA ASP A 163 -15.73 -5.90 2.86
C ASP A 163 -16.37 -7.21 3.34
N ARG A 164 -16.26 -8.29 2.55
CA ARG A 164 -16.75 -9.61 2.96
C ARG A 164 -15.98 -10.13 4.17
N GLU A 165 -14.66 -10.05 4.13
CA GLU A 165 -13.79 -10.46 5.26
C GLU A 165 -14.12 -9.68 6.54
N ILE A 166 -14.37 -8.36 6.45
CA ILE A 166 -14.80 -7.56 7.60
C ILE A 166 -16.16 -8.03 8.14
N ALA A 167 -17.09 -8.38 7.26
CA ALA A 167 -18.41 -8.88 7.66
C ALA A 167 -18.31 -10.23 8.37
N GLU A 168 -17.51 -11.16 7.84
CA GLU A 168 -17.27 -12.48 8.44
C GLU A 168 -16.57 -12.39 9.81
N LEU A 169 -15.67 -11.42 10.01
CA LEU A 169 -15.02 -11.21 11.31
C LEU A 169 -15.94 -10.60 12.37
N ARG A 170 -17.14 -10.14 11.99
CA ARG A 170 -18.15 -9.56 12.91
C ARG A 170 -19.22 -10.57 13.35
N THR A 171 -19.30 -11.72 12.69
CA THR A 171 -20.23 -12.81 13.01
C THR A 171 -19.62 -13.77 14.00
#